data_AF-A0A7C5AJZ9-F1
#
_entry.id   AF-A0A7C5AJZ9-F1
#
_cell.length_a   1.000
_cell.length_b   1.000
_cell.length_c   1.000
_cell.angle_alpha   90.00
_cell.angle_beta   90.00
_cell.angle_gamma   90.00
#
_symmetry.space_group_name_H-M   'P 1'
#
loop_
_entity.id
_entity.type
_entity.pdbx_description
1 polymer ?
#
loop_
_entity_poly.entity_id
_entity_poly.type
_entity_poly.pdbx_seq_one_letter_code
_entity_poly.pdbx_strand_id
1 'polypeptide(L)'
;MNLNRVASIVLRELGHVVVAALLLGQPAVAAFTNTVTLRLRQGEVPTTNGAPVAGASAYTGCVDTYIHREYPDTAFSNAPVCLYGGADWKGFPSNAARAYIRFEGFENYLPAKARVLSARLYLMSAGDWVEGGSGSDIYYMTVSWTEAVTWNTRPARGQLIGSVLRQPWAPKPDGSNSVLDLSSLVQAWHLGGLANRGISLDCNEDGELHSGRSF
;
A
#
# COMPACT_ATOMS: atom_id res chain seq x y z
N MET A 1 14.65 1.51 -13.08
CA MET A 1 14.54 0.05 -12.89
C MET A 1 13.30 -0.18 -12.03
N ASN A 2 12.37 -1.02 -12.48
CA ASN A 2 10.99 -1.07 -11.99
C ASN A 2 10.87 -1.37 -10.49
N LEU A 3 10.02 -0.60 -9.80
CA LEU A 3 9.59 -0.91 -8.44
C LEU A 3 8.85 -2.26 -8.44
N ASN A 4 9.42 -3.24 -7.74
CA ASN A 4 8.77 -4.51 -7.46
C ASN A 4 7.74 -4.30 -6.34
N ARG A 5 6.58 -3.75 -6.69
CA ARG A 5 5.48 -3.53 -5.75
C ARG A 5 4.68 -4.81 -5.62
N VAL A 6 4.87 -5.51 -4.50
CA VAL A 6 4.15 -6.74 -4.19
C VAL A 6 3.11 -6.42 -3.12
N ALA A 7 1.85 -6.75 -3.39
CA ALA A 7 0.84 -6.88 -2.35
C ALA A 7 0.63 -8.37 -2.07
N SER A 8 0.61 -8.74 -0.79
CA SER A 8 0.22 -10.08 -0.34
C SER A 8 -1.03 -9.96 0.51
N ILE A 9 -2.12 -10.63 0.12
CA ILE A 9 -3.39 -10.64 0.83
C ILE A 9 -3.66 -12.07 1.28
N VAL A 10 -3.78 -12.29 2.58
CA VAL A 10 -4.16 -13.57 3.15
C VAL A 10 -5.66 -13.55 3.41
N LEU A 11 -6.34 -14.58 2.90
CA LEU A 11 -7.79 -14.68 2.83
C LEU A 11 -8.24 -15.97 3.51
N ARG A 12 -9.48 -15.97 3.99
CA ARG A 12 -10.24 -17.20 4.27
C ARG A 12 -11.35 -17.35 3.24
N GLU A 13 -11.44 -18.52 2.64
CA GLU A 13 -12.51 -18.88 1.72
C GLU A 13 -13.59 -19.71 2.42
N LEU A 14 -14.85 -19.53 2.01
CA LEU A 14 -15.92 -20.44 2.39
C LEU A 14 -15.69 -21.80 1.72
N GLY A 15 -15.64 -22.87 2.50
CA GLY A 15 -15.69 -24.23 1.98
C GLY A 15 -17.12 -24.71 1.80
N HIS A 16 -17.32 -25.76 1.00
CA HIS A 16 -18.59 -26.49 0.90
C HIS A 16 -18.88 -27.39 2.12
N VAL A 17 -18.33 -27.07 3.29
CA VAL A 17 -18.58 -27.83 4.52
C VAL A 17 -19.74 -27.18 5.25
N VAL A 18 -20.90 -27.83 5.21
CA VAL A 18 -22.07 -27.51 6.03
C VAL A 18 -21.79 -27.97 7.46
N VAL A 19 -21.62 -27.03 8.38
CA VAL A 19 -21.59 -27.35 9.81
C VAL A 19 -23.01 -27.27 10.33
N ALA A 20 -23.61 -28.43 10.60
CA ALA A 20 -24.91 -28.49 11.26
C ALA A 20 -24.74 -28.15 12.75
N ALA A 21 -25.35 -27.05 13.20
CA ALA A 21 -25.47 -26.78 14.64
C ALA A 21 -26.52 -27.75 15.22
N LEU A 22 -26.08 -28.87 15.80
CA LEU A 22 -26.96 -29.98 16.21
C LEU A 22 -27.92 -29.66 17.38
N LEU A 23 -28.11 -28.41 17.82
CA LEU A 23 -28.97 -28.13 18.98
C LEU A 23 -30.02 -27.01 18.84
N LEU A 24 -30.10 -26.26 17.74
CA LEU A 24 -31.05 -25.12 17.67
C LEU A 24 -31.73 -24.87 16.31
N GLY A 25 -31.70 -25.80 15.35
CA GLY A 25 -32.42 -25.64 14.08
C GLY A 25 -32.00 -24.42 13.25
N GLN A 26 -30.81 -23.89 13.48
CA GLN A 26 -30.29 -22.76 12.71
C GLN A 26 -29.91 -23.20 11.29
N PRO A 27 -30.12 -22.37 10.25
CA PRO A 27 -29.68 -22.68 8.91
C PRO A 27 -28.18 -22.93 8.91
N ALA A 28 -27.76 -23.95 8.16
CA ALA A 28 -26.36 -24.27 7.93
C ALA A 28 -25.57 -23.01 7.57
N VAL A 29 -24.65 -22.60 8.45
CA VAL A 29 -23.71 -21.53 8.14
C VAL A 29 -22.55 -22.17 7.39
N ALA A 30 -22.26 -21.67 6.19
CA ALA A 30 -21.06 -22.09 5.46
C ALA A 30 -19.82 -21.76 6.30
N ALA A 31 -18.99 -22.76 6.57
CA ALA A 31 -17.77 -22.58 7.36
C ALA A 31 -16.59 -22.18 6.46
N PHE A 32 -15.68 -21.37 7.00
CA PHE A 32 -14.41 -21.06 6.35
C PHE A 32 -13.41 -22.20 6.61
N THR A 33 -13.01 -22.92 5.57
CA THR A 33 -12.18 -24.14 5.74
C THR A 33 -10.75 -23.98 5.23
N ASN A 34 -10.51 -23.01 4.34
CA ASN A 34 -9.21 -22.85 3.69
C ASN A 34 -8.68 -21.43 3.84
N THR A 35 -7.37 -21.33 4.07
CA THR A 35 -6.61 -20.08 3.99
C THR A 35 -5.94 -20.02 2.63
N VAL A 36 -6.08 -18.90 1.93
CA VAL A 36 -5.44 -18.65 0.63
C VAL A 36 -4.62 -17.39 0.69
N THR A 37 -3.39 -17.45 0.17
CA THR A 37 -2.52 -16.28 0.01
C THR A 37 -2.55 -15.84 -1.44
N LEU A 38 -3.16 -14.70 -1.70
CA LEU A 38 -3.12 -14.01 -2.99
C LEU A 38 -1.89 -13.09 -3.02
N ARG A 39 -1.06 -13.22 -4.05
CA ARG A 39 0.05 -12.31 -4.34
C ARG A 39 -0.19 -11.58 -5.64
N LEU A 40 -0.12 -10.26 -5.58
CA LEU A 40 -0.26 -9.34 -6.71
C LEU A 40 1.04 -8.55 -6.89
N ARG A 41 1.49 -8.43 -8.15
CA ARG A 41 2.61 -7.57 -8.53
C ARG A 41 2.38 -7.03 -9.92
N GLN A 42 2.60 -5.72 -10.08
CA GLN A 42 2.43 -5.05 -11.36
C GLN A 42 3.25 -5.76 -12.45
N GLY A 43 2.61 -6.11 -13.55
CA GLY A 43 3.21 -6.79 -14.70
C GLY A 43 3.41 -8.30 -14.53
N GLU A 44 3.05 -8.90 -13.39
CA GLU A 44 3.16 -10.35 -13.16
C GLU A 44 1.78 -10.99 -13.04
N VAL A 45 1.67 -12.26 -13.46
CA VAL A 45 0.44 -13.05 -13.28
C VAL A 45 0.20 -13.26 -11.79
N PRO A 46 -0.99 -12.92 -11.25
CA PRO A 46 -1.35 -13.18 -9.87
C PRO A 46 -1.16 -14.64 -9.48
N THR A 47 -0.76 -14.87 -8.23
CA THR A 47 -0.65 -16.24 -7.70
C THR A 47 -1.50 -16.42 -6.45
N THR A 48 -2.11 -17.61 -6.32
CA THR A 48 -2.80 -18.07 -5.12
C THR A 48 -2.03 -19.26 -4.54
N ASN A 49 -1.59 -19.17 -3.29
CA ASN A 49 -0.74 -20.17 -2.65
C ASN A 49 0.52 -20.52 -3.48
N GLY A 50 1.06 -19.54 -4.19
CA GLY A 50 2.23 -19.69 -5.06
C GLY A 50 1.97 -20.25 -6.46
N ALA A 51 0.75 -20.70 -6.77
CA ALA A 51 0.36 -21.16 -8.10
C ALA A 51 -0.29 -20.01 -8.91
N PRO A 52 -0.03 -19.86 -10.22
CA PRO A 52 -0.70 -18.87 -11.06
C PRO A 52 -2.23 -19.02 -11.02
N VAL A 53 -2.95 -17.90 -10.93
CA VAL A 53 -4.42 -17.89 -11.03
C VAL A 53 -4.80 -18.31 -12.46
N ALA A 54 -5.58 -19.38 -12.57
CA ALA A 54 -5.95 -19.95 -13.87
C ALA A 54 -6.72 -18.93 -14.73
N GLY A 55 -6.23 -18.72 -15.96
CA GLY A 55 -6.83 -17.77 -16.91
C GLY A 55 -6.58 -16.29 -16.60
N ALA A 56 -5.83 -15.96 -15.55
CA ALA A 56 -5.49 -14.58 -15.24
C ALA A 56 -4.39 -14.04 -16.18
N SER A 57 -4.56 -12.80 -16.64
CA SER A 57 -3.49 -12.02 -17.24
C SER A 57 -2.59 -11.41 -16.16
N ALA A 58 -1.48 -10.78 -16.59
CA ALA A 58 -0.65 -9.96 -15.72
C ALA A 58 -1.49 -8.90 -14.99
N TYR A 59 -1.19 -8.67 -13.72
CA TYR A 59 -1.84 -7.65 -12.91
C TYR A 59 -1.38 -6.25 -13.34
N THR A 60 -2.32 -5.38 -13.68
CA THR A 60 -2.04 -4.00 -14.13
C THR A 60 -2.66 -2.94 -13.22
N GLY A 61 -3.28 -3.35 -12.11
CA GLY A 61 -4.06 -2.46 -11.25
C GLY A 61 -3.26 -1.66 -10.23
N CYS A 62 -1.93 -1.78 -10.18
CA CYS A 62 -1.12 -0.91 -9.33
C CYS A 62 -0.80 0.38 -10.07
N VAL A 63 -1.38 1.48 -9.58
CA VAL A 63 -1.20 2.84 -10.09
C VAL A 63 -0.42 3.65 -9.05
N ASP A 64 0.54 4.46 -9.48
CA ASP A 64 1.30 5.30 -8.56
C ASP A 64 1.84 6.56 -9.20
N THR A 65 2.11 7.55 -8.36
CA THR A 65 2.83 8.76 -8.75
C THR A 65 3.43 9.40 -7.52
N TYR A 66 4.27 10.41 -7.69
CA TYR A 66 4.69 11.27 -6.59
C TYR A 66 4.57 12.75 -6.96
N ILE A 67 4.59 13.58 -5.93
CA ILE A 67 4.63 15.03 -6.05
C ILE A 67 5.83 15.54 -5.28
N HIS A 68 6.37 16.68 -5.73
CA HIS A 68 7.59 17.25 -5.18
C HIS A 68 7.41 18.74 -4.94
N ARG A 69 7.70 19.21 -3.72
CA ARG A 69 7.48 20.61 -3.34
C ARG A 69 8.28 21.61 -4.20
N GLU A 70 9.50 21.25 -4.58
CA GLU A 70 10.35 22.11 -5.45
C GLU A 70 9.87 22.18 -6.91
N TYR A 71 9.01 21.25 -7.34
CA TYR A 71 8.45 21.21 -8.68
C TYR A 71 6.92 21.19 -8.59
N PRO A 72 6.30 22.28 -8.08
CA PRO A 72 4.97 22.20 -7.53
C PRO A 72 3.86 22.01 -8.57
N ASP A 73 4.16 22.30 -9.83
CA ASP A 73 3.27 22.16 -11.00
C ASP A 73 3.64 20.97 -11.89
N THR A 74 4.67 20.19 -11.53
CA THR A 74 5.12 19.04 -12.32
C THR A 74 4.45 17.77 -11.83
N ALA A 75 3.85 17.03 -12.76
CA ALA A 75 3.37 15.67 -12.54
C ALA A 75 4.48 14.65 -12.86
N PHE A 76 4.60 13.61 -12.04
CA PHE A 76 5.65 12.59 -12.16
C PHE A 76 5.10 11.20 -12.53
N SER A 77 3.97 11.14 -13.24
CA SER A 77 3.27 9.89 -13.61
C SER A 77 4.14 8.83 -14.31
N ASN A 78 5.14 9.26 -15.08
CA ASN A 78 6.01 8.35 -15.84
C ASN A 78 7.38 8.16 -15.19
N ALA A 79 7.56 8.62 -13.95
CA ALA A 79 8.85 8.51 -13.29
C ALA A 79 9.18 7.03 -13.01
N PRO A 80 10.41 6.58 -13.29
CA PRO A 80 10.81 5.19 -13.08
C PRO A 80 10.94 4.82 -11.59
N VAL A 81 10.95 5.82 -10.70
CA VAL A 81 11.04 5.68 -9.25
C VAL A 81 10.03 6.64 -8.63
N CYS A 82 9.26 6.12 -7.67
CA CYS A 82 8.33 6.90 -6.87
C CYS A 82 9.04 7.43 -5.64
N LEU A 83 9.22 8.75 -5.55
CA LEU A 83 9.86 9.39 -4.41
C LEU A 83 8.84 9.64 -3.30
N TYR A 84 9.24 9.33 -2.07
CA TYR A 84 8.45 9.62 -0.88
C TYR A 84 9.38 9.97 0.27
N GLY A 85 8.92 10.85 1.15
CA GLY A 85 9.73 11.34 2.25
C GLY A 85 10.38 12.69 1.95
N GLY A 86 11.13 13.18 2.94
CA GLY A 86 11.88 14.44 2.84
C GLY A 86 13.34 14.19 3.17
N ALA A 87 14.21 14.99 2.57
CA ALA A 87 15.60 15.11 2.98
C ALA A 87 15.75 16.42 3.76
N ASP A 88 16.03 16.34 5.05
CA ASP A 88 16.56 17.49 5.80
C ASP A 88 18.04 17.66 5.45
N TRP A 89 18.30 18.02 4.19
CA TRP A 89 19.66 18.34 3.76
C TRP A 89 20.03 19.71 4.30
N LYS A 90 21.25 19.83 4.81
CA LYS A 90 21.94 21.06 5.28
C LYS A 90 21.61 22.30 4.44
N GLY A 91 20.48 22.96 4.71
CA GLY A 91 20.06 24.21 4.06
C GLY A 91 18.93 24.12 3.02
N PHE A 92 18.28 22.97 2.80
CA PHE A 92 17.07 22.87 1.97
C PHE A 92 15.83 22.50 2.83
N PRO A 93 15.28 23.45 3.60
CA PRO A 93 14.11 23.23 4.46
C PRO A 93 12.80 22.93 3.69
N SER A 94 12.85 22.71 2.37
CA SER A 94 11.70 22.59 1.47
C SER A 94 11.69 21.33 0.60
N ASN A 95 12.61 20.38 0.77
CA ASN A 95 12.63 19.19 -0.07
C ASN A 95 11.69 18.09 0.49
N ALA A 96 10.42 18.20 0.11
CA ALA A 96 9.35 17.28 0.50
C ALA A 96 8.75 16.58 -0.71
N ALA A 97 8.72 15.25 -0.68
CA ALA A 97 8.01 14.41 -1.64
C ALA A 97 6.89 13.61 -0.95
N ARG A 98 5.78 13.44 -1.67
CA ARG A 98 4.70 12.53 -1.28
C ARG A 98 4.45 11.55 -2.42
N ALA A 99 4.36 10.27 -2.10
CA ALA A 99 3.90 9.26 -3.05
C ALA A 99 2.42 8.96 -2.86
N TYR A 100 1.75 8.65 -3.96
CA TYR A 100 0.38 8.13 -4.00
C TYR A 100 0.41 6.77 -4.66
N ILE A 101 -0.24 5.78 -4.05
CA ILE A 101 -0.31 4.41 -4.56
C ILE A 101 -1.76 3.94 -4.46
N ARG A 102 -2.32 3.37 -5.53
CA ARG A 102 -3.66 2.77 -5.57
C ARG A 102 -3.63 1.36 -6.13
N PHE A 103 -4.54 0.52 -5.63
CA PHE A 103 -4.71 -0.87 -6.05
C PHE A 103 -6.10 -1.07 -6.65
N GLU A 104 -6.16 -1.32 -7.94
CA GLU A 104 -7.37 -1.54 -8.71
C GLU A 104 -7.53 -3.02 -9.06
N GLY A 105 -8.78 -3.46 -9.21
CA GLY A 105 -9.12 -4.79 -9.72
C GLY A 105 -8.62 -5.97 -8.89
N PHE A 106 -8.08 -5.75 -7.68
CA PHE A 106 -7.55 -6.84 -6.85
C PHE A 106 -8.64 -7.84 -6.45
N GLU A 107 -9.90 -7.38 -6.36
CA GLU A 107 -11.05 -8.23 -6.02
C GLU A 107 -11.33 -9.29 -7.08
N ASN A 108 -10.93 -9.08 -8.33
CA ASN A 108 -11.12 -10.04 -9.42
C ASN A 108 -10.30 -11.32 -9.24
N TYR A 109 -9.28 -11.27 -8.39
CA TYR A 109 -8.43 -12.42 -8.06
C TYR A 109 -8.75 -12.98 -6.68
N LEU A 110 -9.72 -12.38 -5.98
CA LEU A 110 -10.21 -12.93 -4.73
C LEU A 110 -11.16 -14.09 -5.04
N PRO A 111 -11.05 -15.19 -4.29
CA PRO A 111 -12.01 -16.27 -4.34
C PRO A 111 -13.41 -15.78 -3.97
N ALA A 112 -14.43 -16.42 -4.53
CA ALA A 112 -15.82 -16.06 -4.24
C ALA A 112 -16.09 -16.13 -2.73
N LYS A 113 -16.70 -15.06 -2.19
CA LYS A 113 -17.06 -14.92 -0.76
C LYS A 113 -15.86 -14.97 0.20
N ALA A 114 -14.65 -14.69 -0.27
CA ALA A 114 -13.48 -14.60 0.58
C ALA A 114 -13.62 -13.49 1.64
N ARG A 115 -13.00 -13.72 2.80
CA ARG A 115 -12.78 -12.69 3.84
C ARG A 115 -11.30 -12.39 3.94
N VAL A 116 -10.94 -11.11 3.92
CA VAL A 116 -9.56 -10.65 4.14
C VAL A 116 -9.19 -10.85 5.60
N LEU A 117 -8.16 -11.65 5.87
CA LEU A 117 -7.59 -11.83 7.20
C LEU A 117 -6.44 -10.87 7.45
N SER A 118 -5.52 -10.79 6.49
CA SER A 118 -4.42 -9.85 6.55
C SER A 118 -4.03 -9.37 5.17
N ALA A 119 -3.41 -8.20 5.12
CA ALA A 119 -2.86 -7.65 3.89
C ALA A 119 -1.53 -6.95 4.19
N ARG A 120 -0.53 -7.21 3.34
CA ARG A 120 0.80 -6.62 3.45
C ARG A 120 1.21 -5.99 2.13
N LEU A 121 1.70 -4.76 2.20
CA LEU A 121 2.36 -4.09 1.10
C LEU A 121 3.87 -4.15 1.29
N TYR A 122 4.59 -4.58 0.25
CA TYR A 122 6.03 -4.60 0.19
C TYR A 122 6.51 -3.46 -0.69
N LEU A 123 7.27 -2.53 -0.10
CA LEU A 123 7.92 -1.42 -0.77
C LEU A 123 9.40 -1.73 -0.94
N MET A 124 9.78 -2.05 -2.19
CA MET A 124 11.17 -2.24 -2.58
C MET A 124 11.86 -0.87 -2.72
N SER A 125 12.99 -0.67 -2.06
CA SER A 125 13.83 0.51 -2.27
C SER A 125 14.49 0.46 -3.64
N ALA A 126 14.61 1.63 -4.30
CA ALA A 126 15.47 1.82 -5.47
C ALA A 126 16.89 2.30 -5.10
N GLY A 127 17.23 2.28 -3.80
CA GLY A 127 18.43 2.89 -3.25
C GLY A 127 18.22 4.37 -2.95
N ASP A 128 18.83 4.88 -1.87
CA ASP A 128 18.86 6.34 -1.64
C ASP A 128 20.14 6.97 -2.16
N TRP A 129 20.00 8.25 -2.47
CA TRP A 129 21.11 9.13 -2.76
C TRP A 129 21.76 9.59 -1.45
N VAL A 130 22.82 8.89 -1.04
CA VAL A 130 23.85 9.27 -0.05
C VAL A 130 23.40 9.43 1.42
N GLU A 131 22.25 10.00 1.74
CA GLU A 131 21.77 10.19 3.11
C GLU A 131 20.34 9.72 3.28
N GLY A 132 20.07 9.01 4.38
CA GLY A 132 18.79 8.38 4.58
C GLY A 132 17.67 9.33 5.00
N GLY A 133 16.55 9.31 4.29
CA GLY A 133 15.36 10.14 4.59
C GLY A 133 14.70 9.83 5.93
N SER A 134 13.83 10.74 6.38
CA SER A 134 13.28 10.81 7.75
C SER A 134 12.18 9.78 8.09
N GLY A 135 11.95 8.79 7.22
CA GLY A 135 10.76 7.93 7.29
C GLY A 135 9.54 8.59 6.66
N SER A 136 8.39 7.93 6.71
CA SER A 136 7.16 8.46 6.12
C SER A 136 5.92 8.00 6.86
N ASP A 137 4.99 8.91 7.04
CA ASP A 137 3.65 8.62 7.53
C ASP A 137 2.75 8.19 6.38
N ILE A 138 1.82 7.29 6.68
CA ILE A 138 0.96 6.66 5.69
C ILE A 138 -0.47 6.99 6.01
N TYR A 139 -1.20 7.47 5.00
CA TYR A 139 -2.60 7.84 5.12
C TYR A 139 -3.40 7.10 4.06
N TYR A 140 -4.68 6.84 4.33
CA TYR A 140 -5.57 6.34 3.28
C TYR A 140 -6.15 7.49 2.45
N MET A 141 -6.53 7.23 1.21
CA MET A 141 -7.10 8.25 0.32
C MET A 141 -8.63 8.33 0.45
N THR A 142 -9.14 9.54 0.70
CA THR A 142 -10.58 9.84 0.83
C THR A 142 -11.19 10.36 -0.46
N VAL A 143 -10.37 10.85 -1.39
CA VAL A 143 -10.79 11.28 -2.72
C VAL A 143 -10.05 10.52 -3.82
N SER A 144 -10.68 10.41 -4.98
CA SER A 144 -10.04 9.87 -6.17
C SER A 144 -8.93 10.81 -6.66
N TRP A 145 -7.95 10.25 -7.35
CA TRP A 145 -6.82 10.96 -7.93
C TRP A 145 -6.36 10.28 -9.22
N THR A 146 -5.60 11.03 -10.03
CA THR A 146 -4.97 10.55 -11.26
C THR A 146 -3.45 10.72 -11.15
N GLU A 147 -2.68 10.04 -11.99
CA GLU A 147 -1.21 10.15 -11.93
C GLU A 147 -0.70 11.57 -12.31
N ALA A 148 -1.59 12.43 -12.82
CA ALA A 148 -1.31 13.82 -13.16
C ALA A 148 -1.36 14.79 -11.96
N VAL A 149 -1.55 14.30 -10.73
CA VAL A 149 -1.47 15.15 -9.54
C VAL A 149 -0.11 15.83 -9.41
N THR A 150 -0.14 17.04 -8.88
CA THR A 150 1.02 17.89 -8.61
C THR A 150 1.00 18.31 -7.15
N TRP A 151 2.07 18.98 -6.68
CA TRP A 151 2.07 19.53 -5.31
C TRP A 151 0.88 20.48 -5.07
N ASN A 152 0.59 21.33 -6.06
CA ASN A 152 -0.48 22.32 -5.99
C ASN A 152 -1.89 21.72 -6.14
N THR A 153 -2.02 20.54 -6.75
CA THR A 153 -3.29 19.84 -6.98
C THR A 153 -3.45 18.60 -6.11
N ARG A 154 -2.64 18.48 -5.05
CA ARG A 154 -2.55 17.28 -4.23
C ARG A 154 -3.91 16.91 -3.60
N PRO A 155 -4.33 15.64 -3.70
CA PRO A 155 -5.62 15.19 -3.19
C PRO A 155 -5.66 15.22 -1.66
N ALA A 156 -6.86 15.40 -1.10
CA ALA A 156 -7.10 15.21 0.31
C ALA A 156 -6.86 13.75 0.74
N ARG A 157 -6.35 13.56 1.95
CA ARG A 157 -6.11 12.27 2.58
C ARG A 157 -6.93 12.13 3.85
N GLY A 158 -7.14 10.89 4.26
CA GLY A 158 -7.83 10.53 5.49
C GLY A 158 -6.92 10.58 6.70
N GLN A 159 -7.18 9.69 7.65
CA GLN A 159 -6.39 9.55 8.88
C GLN A 159 -5.10 8.76 8.65
N LEU A 160 -4.13 8.97 9.55
CA LEU A 160 -2.91 8.18 9.65
C LEU A 160 -3.27 6.71 9.91
N ILE A 161 -2.66 5.81 9.14
CA ILE A 161 -2.86 4.36 9.24
C ILE A 161 -1.56 3.60 9.58
N GLY A 162 -0.43 4.28 9.59
CA GLY A 162 0.86 3.74 10.00
C GLY A 162 2.01 4.63 9.55
N SER A 163 3.24 4.21 9.84
CA SER A 163 4.45 4.91 9.42
C SER A 163 5.54 3.91 9.03
N VAL A 164 6.32 4.23 7.99
CA VAL A 164 7.63 3.61 7.74
C VAL A 164 8.65 4.39 8.57
N LEU A 165 9.03 3.84 9.71
CA LEU A 165 10.14 4.40 10.49
C LEU A 165 11.45 4.20 9.75
N ARG A 166 12.29 5.24 9.75
CA ARG A 166 13.65 5.15 9.23
C ARG A 166 14.61 5.82 10.19
N GLN A 167 15.75 5.17 10.43
CA GLN A 167 16.81 5.81 11.17
C GLN A 167 17.40 6.95 10.33
N PRO A 168 17.52 8.16 10.90
CA PRO A 168 18.22 9.25 10.25
C PRO A 168 19.63 8.79 9.83
N TRP A 169 20.05 9.12 8.61
CA TRP A 169 21.44 8.98 8.12
C TRP A 169 21.93 7.56 7.74
N ALA A 170 21.06 6.54 7.71
CA ALA A 170 21.45 5.23 7.18
C ALA A 170 20.92 5.05 5.74
N PRO A 171 21.78 4.97 4.70
CA PRO A 171 21.33 4.66 3.33
C PRO A 171 20.57 3.33 3.29
N LYS A 172 19.45 3.29 2.56
CA LYS A 172 18.65 2.09 2.35
C LYS A 172 19.15 1.48 1.03
N PRO A 173 19.80 0.31 1.06
CA PRO A 173 20.32 -0.32 -0.14
C PRO A 173 19.22 -0.58 -1.16
N ASP A 174 19.57 -0.54 -2.45
CA ASP A 174 18.70 -1.02 -3.51
C ASP A 174 18.24 -2.46 -3.23
N GLY A 175 16.98 -2.75 -3.52
CA GLY A 175 16.37 -4.06 -3.31
C GLY A 175 15.96 -4.37 -1.86
N SER A 176 16.16 -3.46 -0.91
CA SER A 176 15.70 -3.68 0.47
C SER A 176 14.20 -3.37 0.62
N ASN A 177 13.51 -4.19 1.43
CA ASN A 177 12.06 -4.14 1.57
C ASN A 177 11.61 -3.45 2.85
N SER A 178 10.62 -2.56 2.72
CA SER A 178 9.78 -2.12 3.83
C SER A 178 8.43 -2.83 3.74
N VAL A 179 7.91 -3.32 4.86
CA VAL A 179 6.63 -4.05 4.90
C VAL A 179 5.63 -3.24 5.69
N LEU A 180 4.46 -3.02 5.10
CA LEU A 180 3.34 -2.31 5.71
C LEU A 180 2.19 -3.27 5.93
N ASP A 181 1.64 -3.27 7.14
CA ASP A 181 0.39 -3.96 7.44
C ASP A 181 -0.78 -3.07 7.03
N LEU A 182 -1.54 -3.52 6.04
CA LEU A 182 -2.73 -2.85 5.52
C LEU A 182 -4.00 -3.66 5.78
N SER A 183 -3.97 -4.62 6.72
CA SER A 183 -5.06 -5.57 6.94
C SER A 183 -6.42 -4.90 7.13
N SER A 184 -6.52 -3.96 8.06
CA SER A 184 -7.77 -3.22 8.35
C SER A 184 -8.23 -2.38 7.15
N LEU A 185 -7.28 -1.82 6.40
CA LEU A 185 -7.58 -0.97 5.25
C LEU A 185 -8.12 -1.79 4.08
N VAL A 186 -7.48 -2.91 3.75
CA VAL A 186 -7.92 -3.80 2.66
C VAL A 186 -9.24 -4.49 3.03
N GLN A 187 -9.47 -4.80 4.31
CA GLN A 187 -10.78 -5.23 4.80
C GLN A 187 -11.86 -4.17 4.52
N ALA A 188 -11.57 -2.89 4.81
CA ALA A 188 -12.51 -1.80 4.54
C ALA A 188 -12.75 -1.58 3.03
N TRP A 189 -11.71 -1.73 2.19
CA TRP A 189 -11.85 -1.71 0.72
C TRP A 189 -12.76 -2.84 0.23
N HIS A 190 -12.51 -4.06 0.70
CA HIS A 190 -13.29 -5.25 0.33
C HIS A 190 -14.76 -5.17 0.74
N LEU A 191 -15.06 -4.52 1.86
CA LEU A 191 -16.42 -4.29 2.34
C LEU A 191 -17.10 -3.05 1.70
N GLY A 192 -16.41 -2.34 0.81
CA GLY A 192 -16.94 -1.17 0.10
C GLY A 192 -16.93 0.15 0.88
N GLY A 193 -16.30 0.19 2.07
CA GLY A 193 -16.29 1.37 2.94
C GLY A 193 -15.30 2.48 2.53
N LEU A 194 -14.28 2.15 1.72
CA LEU A 194 -13.23 3.09 1.30
C LEU A 194 -12.91 2.92 -0.21
N ALA A 195 -13.69 3.60 -1.06
CA ALA A 195 -13.72 3.32 -2.51
C ALA A 195 -12.44 3.67 -3.29
N ASN A 196 -11.59 4.58 -2.80
CA ASN A 196 -10.42 5.05 -3.56
C ASN A 196 -9.23 4.09 -3.54
N ARG A 197 -9.27 3.04 -2.69
CA ARG A 197 -8.30 1.94 -2.67
C ARG A 197 -6.83 2.36 -2.69
N GLY A 198 -6.55 3.53 -2.12
CA GLY A 198 -5.28 4.20 -2.24
C GLY A 198 -4.73 4.64 -0.90
N ILE A 199 -3.41 4.82 -0.89
CA ILE A 199 -2.65 5.36 0.22
C ILE A 199 -1.77 6.51 -0.26
N SER A 200 -1.41 7.39 0.65
CA SER A 200 -0.31 8.33 0.47
C SER A 200 0.82 8.04 1.45
N LEU A 201 2.05 8.25 1.01
CA LEU A 201 3.25 8.21 1.83
C LEU A 201 3.82 9.61 1.86
N ASP A 202 3.81 10.22 3.04
CA ASP A 202 4.13 11.63 3.20
C ASP A 202 5.29 11.78 4.18
N CYS A 203 6.11 12.80 3.96
CA CYS A 203 7.06 13.22 4.98
C CYS A 203 6.34 13.95 6.12
N ASN A 204 7.02 14.04 7.26
CA ASN A 204 6.64 14.99 8.30
C ASN A 204 6.97 16.39 7.75
N GLU A 205 5.94 17.06 7.23
CA GLU A 205 6.06 18.36 6.55
C GLU A 205 6.00 19.55 7.49
N ASP A 206 5.64 19.28 8.73
CA ASP A 206 5.55 20.25 9.81
C ASP A 206 6.88 20.16 10.57
N GLY A 207 7.67 21.23 10.48
CA GLY A 207 8.98 21.38 11.12
C GLY A 207 8.93 21.41 12.65
N GLU A 208 8.27 20.45 13.29
CA GLU A 208 8.51 20.13 14.68
C GLU A 208 9.67 19.15 14.76
N LEU A 209 10.82 19.67 15.19
CA LEU A 209 11.87 18.88 15.82
C LEU A 209 11.24 18.13 17.02
N HIS A 210 10.66 16.97 16.77
CA HIS A 210 10.40 16.01 17.82
C HIS A 210 11.74 15.39 18.24
N SER A 211 12.50 16.16 19.01
CA SER A 211 13.29 15.58 20.08
C SER A 211 12.30 14.99 21.09
N GLY A 212 12.00 13.71 20.95
CA GLY A 212 11.15 12.96 21.85
C GLY A 212 11.86 11.70 22.32
N ARG A 213 12.52 11.76 23.48
CA ARG A 213 12.71 10.55 24.27
C ARG A 213 11.34 10.10 24.76
N SER A 214 11.05 8.81 24.66
CA SER A 214 10.12 8.15 25.57
C SER A 214 10.52 6.68 25.69
N PHE A 215 10.81 6.33 26.93
CA PHE A 215 11.12 5.06 27.59
C PHE A 215 10.76 3.76 26.84
#